data_AF-A0A0G1FPR9-F1
#
_entry.id   AF-A0A0G1FPR9-F1
#
_cell.length_a   1.000
_cell.length_b   1.000
_cell.length_c   1.000
_cell.angle_alpha   90.00
_cell.angle_beta   90.00
_cell.angle_gamma   90.00
#
_symmetry.space_group_name_H-M   'P 1'
#
loop_
_entity.id
_entity.type
_entity.pdbx_description
1 polymer ?
#
loop_
_entity_poly.entity_id
_entity_poly.type
_entity_poly.pdbx_seq_one_letter_code
_entity_poly.pdbx_strand_id
1 'polypeptide(L)'
;MLKKIGLVLFALLLVVGVGAVNADAALTLGALTVTSDGALTITSTAAAMSLNGTLTNTIKLNSRTDSTSTTGDFIGAQIKPGVGITKTSGGVTGVEISPRVNNGFELTTGSVIGAHIDAYLKGTTGDIGGDVRGAQIELVTDDAGARTITGDVTGLRFRSAFSATGITGNFQAIKIEKPETQTNSQTYDSVLTLTSTIPLVWNDAPGTEPSTADGYIKVIVNGNARYIQLYS
;
A
#
# COMPACT_ATOMS: atom_id res chain seq x y z
N MET A 1 23.93 -63.47 0.99
CA MET A 1 23.45 -62.73 -0.20
C MET A 1 22.79 -61.41 0.22
N LEU A 2 23.53 -60.53 0.93
CA LEU A 2 23.05 -59.21 1.38
C LEU A 2 24.01 -58.14 0.83
N LYS A 3 23.76 -57.66 -0.39
CA LYS A 3 24.47 -56.52 -1.01
C LYS A 3 23.52 -55.88 -2.00
N LYS A 4 22.67 -54.93 -1.56
CA LYS A 4 21.94 -53.92 -2.38
C LYS A 4 20.91 -53.08 -1.59
N ILE A 5 21.19 -52.66 -0.35
CA ILE A 5 20.35 -51.70 0.40
C ILE A 5 21.16 -50.44 0.81
N GLY A 6 22.29 -50.17 0.14
CA GLY A 6 23.27 -49.21 0.64
C GLY A 6 23.42 -47.88 -0.10
N LEU A 7 22.55 -47.50 -1.04
CA LEU A 7 22.87 -46.35 -1.90
C LEU A 7 21.69 -45.60 -2.55
N VAL A 8 20.56 -45.46 -1.86
CA VAL A 8 19.47 -44.56 -2.34
C VAL A 8 19.00 -43.57 -1.25
N LEU A 9 19.46 -43.71 -0.02
CA LEU A 9 19.04 -42.88 1.12
C LEU A 9 20.24 -42.15 1.75
N PHE A 10 20.99 -41.37 0.97
CA PHE A 10 22.11 -40.58 1.50
C PHE A 10 22.26 -39.17 0.88
N ALA A 11 21.32 -38.73 0.04
CA ALA A 11 21.31 -37.36 -0.49
C ALA A 11 20.33 -36.42 0.25
N LEU A 12 19.58 -36.94 1.23
CA LEU A 12 18.62 -36.17 2.00
C LEU A 12 18.83 -36.47 3.48
N LEU A 13 19.43 -35.50 4.18
CA LEU A 13 19.57 -35.42 5.64
C LEU A 13 20.81 -36.07 6.29
N LEU A 14 21.91 -35.31 6.36
CA LEU A 14 22.78 -35.27 7.53
C LEU A 14 23.43 -33.88 7.68
N VAL A 15 22.64 -32.91 8.16
CA VAL A 15 23.17 -31.78 8.96
C VAL A 15 22.72 -32.04 10.39
N VAL A 16 23.23 -33.12 10.97
CA VAL A 16 23.13 -33.36 12.41
C VAL A 16 24.54 -33.72 12.85
N GLY A 17 25.27 -32.75 13.41
CA GLY A 17 26.48 -33.03 14.18
C GLY A 17 27.84 -32.66 13.57
N VAL A 18 27.96 -31.59 12.77
CA VAL A 18 29.26 -30.93 12.55
C VAL A 18 29.04 -29.45 12.79
N GLY A 19 29.76 -28.86 13.75
CA GLY A 19 29.57 -27.48 14.22
C GLY A 19 29.43 -26.53 13.05
N ALA A 20 28.48 -25.58 13.14
CA ALA A 20 28.04 -24.67 12.07
C ALA A 20 29.16 -24.29 11.09
N VAL A 21 29.38 -25.14 10.08
CA VAL A 21 30.16 -24.80 8.92
C VAL A 21 29.14 -24.08 8.06
N ASN A 22 29.27 -22.76 7.94
CA ASN A 22 28.49 -21.99 6.99
C ASN A 22 28.74 -22.60 5.62
N ALA A 23 27.84 -23.46 5.16
CA ALA A 23 27.87 -24.00 3.83
C ALA A 23 27.24 -22.94 2.92
N ASP A 24 28.06 -22.03 2.42
CA ASP A 24 27.68 -21.05 1.41
C ASP A 24 27.56 -21.74 0.04
N ALA A 25 26.61 -22.66 -0.07
CA ALA A 25 26.31 -23.37 -1.30
C ALA A 25 24.96 -22.90 -1.85
N ALA A 26 24.93 -22.49 -3.12
CA ALA A 26 23.69 -22.17 -3.80
C ALA A 26 22.79 -23.40 -3.87
N LEU A 27 21.56 -23.29 -3.36
CA LEU A 27 20.55 -24.34 -3.42
C LEU A 27 19.50 -23.97 -4.47
N THR A 28 19.42 -24.76 -5.55
CA THR A 28 18.39 -24.63 -6.58
C THR A 28 17.41 -25.78 -6.46
N LEU A 29 16.13 -25.48 -6.24
CA LEU A 29 15.06 -26.46 -6.10
C LEU A 29 14.02 -26.26 -7.20
N GLY A 30 13.50 -27.35 -7.78
CA GLY A 30 12.41 -27.27 -8.75
C GLY A 30 11.06 -26.90 -8.13
N ALA A 31 10.80 -27.36 -6.90
CA ALA A 31 9.66 -26.98 -6.09
C ALA A 31 10.01 -27.09 -4.60
N LEU A 32 9.47 -26.20 -3.78
CA LEU A 32 9.61 -26.22 -2.33
C LEU A 32 8.26 -25.87 -1.70
N THR A 33 7.73 -26.77 -0.87
CA THR A 33 6.59 -26.49 0.01
C THR A 33 7.10 -26.51 1.44
N VAL A 34 6.88 -25.43 2.18
CA VAL A 34 7.20 -25.34 3.61
C VAL A 34 5.90 -25.22 4.38
N THR A 35 5.62 -26.22 5.22
CA THR A 35 4.52 -26.21 6.17
C THR A 35 5.14 -26.10 7.57
N SER A 36 4.61 -25.19 8.38
CA SER A 36 5.09 -24.94 9.74
C SER A 36 3.89 -24.72 10.65
N ASP A 37 3.89 -25.39 11.80
CA ASP A 37 2.90 -25.18 12.87
C ASP A 37 3.21 -23.93 13.70
N GLY A 38 4.38 -23.32 13.48
CA GLY A 38 4.82 -22.06 14.10
C GLY A 38 5.28 -21.02 13.08
N ALA A 39 6.02 -20.01 13.55
CA ALA A 39 6.54 -18.95 12.69
C ALA A 39 7.63 -19.45 11.74
N LEU A 40 7.52 -19.12 10.45
CA LEU A 40 8.61 -19.26 9.49
C LEU A 40 9.39 -17.94 9.42
N THR A 41 10.66 -17.97 9.81
CA THR A 41 11.56 -16.81 9.68
C THR A 41 12.52 -17.02 8.52
N ILE A 42 12.55 -16.06 7.59
CA ILE A 42 13.52 -16.02 6.50
C ILE A 42 14.41 -14.79 6.71
N THR A 43 15.71 -15.00 6.87
CA THR A 43 16.70 -13.93 7.05
C THR A 43 17.72 -13.97 5.92
N SER A 44 18.14 -12.80 5.45
CA SER A 44 19.24 -12.66 4.50
C SER A 44 20.28 -11.70 5.09
N THR A 45 21.55 -12.07 5.02
CA THR A 45 22.68 -11.17 5.32
C THR A 45 23.12 -10.37 4.08
N ALA A 46 22.59 -10.71 2.91
CA ALA A 46 22.84 -9.98 1.68
C ALA A 46 22.12 -8.62 1.67
N ALA A 47 22.45 -7.78 0.68
CA ALA A 47 21.87 -6.46 0.55
C ALA A 47 20.34 -6.45 0.30
N ALA A 48 19.77 -7.55 -0.20
CA ALA A 48 18.35 -7.68 -0.46
C ALA A 48 17.85 -9.13 -0.37
N MET A 49 16.55 -9.27 -0.14
CA MET A 49 15.78 -10.50 -0.38
C MET A 49 14.84 -10.23 -1.56
N SER A 50 14.77 -11.18 -2.50
CA SER A 50 13.93 -11.06 -3.69
C SER A 50 12.92 -12.21 -3.74
N LEU A 51 11.66 -11.88 -4.02
CA LEU A 51 10.62 -12.85 -4.37
C LEU A 51 10.22 -12.55 -5.81
N ASN A 52 10.40 -13.53 -6.70
CA ASN A 52 10.15 -13.35 -8.13
C ASN A 52 9.27 -14.49 -8.67
N GLY A 53 8.13 -14.13 -9.25
CA GLY A 53 7.29 -15.05 -10.01
C GLY A 53 7.71 -15.06 -11.47
N THR A 54 7.95 -16.23 -12.04
CA THR A 54 8.18 -16.38 -13.49
C THR A 54 6.85 -16.67 -14.20
N LEU A 55 6.69 -16.15 -15.43
CA LEU A 55 5.51 -16.38 -16.28
C LEU A 55 4.18 -15.91 -15.64
N THR A 56 3.21 -16.81 -15.50
CA THR A 56 1.84 -16.55 -14.99
C THR A 56 1.74 -16.61 -13.47
N ASN A 57 2.85 -16.85 -12.77
CA ASN A 57 2.85 -17.05 -11.32
C ASN A 57 2.62 -15.73 -10.58
N THR A 58 1.72 -15.75 -9.60
CA THR A 58 1.41 -14.60 -8.75
C THR A 58 2.02 -14.80 -7.36
N ILE A 59 2.57 -13.73 -6.79
CA ILE A 59 2.97 -13.73 -5.38
C ILE A 59 1.75 -13.34 -4.57
N LYS A 60 1.33 -14.22 -3.66
CA LYS A 60 0.21 -13.98 -2.74
C LYS A 60 0.75 -13.95 -1.33
N LEU A 61 0.45 -12.88 -0.60
CA LEU A 61 0.77 -12.74 0.81
C LEU A 61 -0.53 -12.79 1.61
N ASN A 62 -0.56 -13.64 2.63
CA ASN A 62 -1.68 -13.80 3.57
C ASN A 62 -3.06 -14.02 2.90
N SER A 63 -3.13 -14.91 1.89
CA SER A 63 -4.39 -15.31 1.25
C SER A 63 -5.08 -16.42 2.06
N ARG A 64 -5.83 -16.05 3.10
CA ARG A 64 -6.62 -16.98 3.93
C ARG A 64 -8.12 -16.79 3.68
N THR A 65 -8.87 -17.89 3.66
CA THR A 65 -10.33 -17.88 3.44
C THR A 65 -11.11 -18.45 4.63
N ASP A 66 -10.41 -19.00 5.62
CA ASP A 66 -10.98 -19.76 6.72
C ASP A 66 -10.27 -19.40 8.05
N SER A 67 -10.85 -18.46 8.80
CA SER A 67 -10.48 -18.30 10.20
C SER A 67 -11.74 -18.42 11.06
N THR A 68 -11.75 -19.42 11.93
CA THR A 68 -12.76 -19.55 13.00
C THR A 68 -12.47 -18.63 14.19
N SER A 69 -11.41 -17.82 14.13
CA SER A 69 -11.05 -16.89 15.21
C SER A 69 -12.04 -15.74 15.27
N THR A 70 -12.62 -15.52 16.44
CA THR A 70 -13.62 -14.48 16.71
C THR A 70 -13.01 -13.23 17.36
N THR A 71 -11.68 -13.22 17.56
CA THR A 71 -10.95 -12.14 18.24
C THR A 71 -9.60 -11.88 17.59
N GLY A 72 -9.10 -10.65 17.74
CA GLY A 72 -7.77 -10.22 17.27
C GLY A 72 -7.77 -9.64 15.86
N ASP A 73 -6.71 -8.88 15.54
CA ASP A 73 -6.56 -8.22 14.24
C ASP A 73 -5.89 -9.15 13.23
N PHE A 74 -6.41 -9.14 11.99
CA PHE A 74 -5.80 -9.83 10.87
C PHE A 74 -5.04 -8.85 9.99
N ILE A 75 -3.70 -8.86 10.09
CA ILE A 75 -2.84 -7.98 9.30
C ILE A 75 -2.22 -8.77 8.14
N GLY A 76 -2.52 -8.35 6.91
CA GLY A 76 -2.01 -8.94 5.67
C GLY A 76 -0.49 -8.84 5.54
N ALA A 77 0.01 -7.62 5.69
CA ALA A 77 1.43 -7.29 5.70
C ALA A 77 1.65 -6.04 6.57
N GLN A 78 2.79 -5.97 7.25
CA GLN A 78 3.21 -4.79 8.00
C GLN A 78 4.65 -4.44 7.61
N ILE A 79 4.86 -3.21 7.16
CA ILE A 79 6.15 -2.72 6.66
C ILE A 79 6.54 -1.50 7.49
N LYS A 80 7.64 -1.60 8.23
CA LYS A 80 8.09 -0.59 9.21
C LYS A 80 9.59 -0.30 9.05
N PRO A 81 10.06 0.24 7.91
CA PRO A 81 11.46 0.60 7.78
C PRO A 81 11.78 1.75 8.73
N GLY A 82 12.89 1.59 9.45
CA GLY A 82 13.46 2.61 10.32
C GLY A 82 14.95 2.74 10.05
N VAL A 83 15.51 3.90 10.35
CA VAL A 83 16.95 4.15 10.27
C VAL A 83 17.42 4.75 11.58
N GLY A 84 18.61 4.37 12.02
CA GLY A 84 19.23 4.94 13.21
C GLY A 84 19.68 6.39 12.99
N ILE A 85 19.94 7.08 14.10
CA ILE A 85 20.29 8.52 14.17
C ILE A 85 21.52 8.94 13.35
N THR A 86 22.35 7.98 12.89
CA THR A 86 23.60 8.24 12.18
C THR A 86 23.41 8.44 10.67
N LYS A 87 22.22 8.19 10.11
CA LYS A 87 21.99 8.39 8.68
C LYS A 87 21.90 9.89 8.35
N THR A 88 22.92 10.42 7.68
CA THR A 88 23.02 11.84 7.32
C THR A 88 22.57 12.16 5.89
N SER A 89 22.30 11.14 5.06
CA SER A 89 21.86 11.30 3.67
C SER A 89 20.98 10.15 3.18
N GLY A 90 20.21 10.40 2.12
CA GLY A 90 19.26 9.43 1.52
C GLY A 90 17.88 9.38 2.21
N GLY A 91 16.92 8.70 1.59
CA GLY A 91 15.54 8.59 2.05
C GLY A 91 15.22 7.31 2.84
N VAL A 92 14.06 7.29 3.51
CA VAL A 92 13.44 6.08 4.05
C VAL A 92 12.15 5.87 3.26
N THR A 93 12.06 4.75 2.55
CA THR A 93 10.89 4.42 1.73
C THR A 93 10.23 3.18 2.33
N GLY A 94 8.95 3.31 2.70
CA GLY A 94 8.09 2.21 3.15
C GLY A 94 7.85 1.20 2.04
N VAL A 95 7.16 1.67 1.02
CA VAL A 95 6.74 0.89 -0.14
C VAL A 95 6.93 1.75 -1.38
N GLU A 96 7.48 1.15 -2.43
CA GLU A 96 7.59 1.76 -3.76
C GLU A 96 6.96 0.80 -4.78
N ILE A 97 6.05 1.33 -5.61
CA ILE A 97 5.33 0.54 -6.61
C ILE A 97 5.49 1.22 -7.97
N SER A 98 6.17 0.52 -8.88
CA SER A 98 6.60 1.05 -10.17
C SER A 98 6.26 0.06 -11.29
N PRO A 99 4.98 -0.10 -11.65
CA PRO A 99 4.60 -0.95 -12.78
C PRO A 99 5.14 -0.34 -14.08
N ARG A 100 5.51 -1.20 -15.04
CA ARG A 100 6.04 -0.78 -16.34
C ARG A 100 5.62 -1.73 -17.44
N VAL A 101 5.49 -1.19 -18.64
CA VAL A 101 5.41 -1.94 -19.89
C VAL A 101 6.67 -1.63 -20.67
N ASN A 102 7.36 -2.67 -21.12
CA ASN A 102 8.62 -2.50 -21.84
C ASN A 102 8.36 -2.20 -23.33
N ASN A 103 9.36 -1.63 -24.00
CA ASN A 103 9.31 -1.41 -25.44
C ASN A 103 9.00 -2.72 -26.20
N GLY A 104 8.20 -2.62 -27.26
CA GLY A 104 7.79 -3.76 -28.09
C GLY A 104 6.61 -4.57 -27.52
N PHE A 105 6.07 -4.21 -26.36
CA PHE A 105 4.81 -4.78 -25.85
C PHE A 105 3.64 -3.85 -26.13
N GLU A 106 2.58 -4.39 -26.71
CA GLU A 106 1.34 -3.68 -26.99
C GLU A 106 0.23 -4.18 -26.04
N LEU A 107 -0.24 -3.31 -25.16
CA LEU A 107 -1.47 -3.54 -24.39
C LEU A 107 -2.66 -3.03 -25.20
N THR A 108 -3.11 -3.83 -26.18
CA THR A 108 -4.27 -3.47 -27.03
C THR A 108 -5.57 -3.38 -26.22
N THR A 109 -5.71 -4.21 -25.18
CA THR A 109 -6.82 -4.23 -24.23
C THR A 109 -6.26 -4.48 -22.83
N GLY A 110 -5.84 -3.43 -22.12
CA GLY A 110 -5.24 -3.59 -20.80
C GLY A 110 -5.02 -2.27 -20.06
N SER A 111 -4.58 -2.40 -18.81
CA SER A 111 -4.31 -1.28 -17.92
C SER A 111 -2.93 -1.45 -17.26
N VAL A 112 -2.29 -0.32 -16.95
CA VAL A 112 -1.10 -0.27 -16.10
C VAL A 112 -1.55 0.38 -14.79
N ILE A 113 -1.62 -0.42 -13.72
CA ILE A 113 -2.11 0.02 -12.41
C ILE A 113 -0.96 -0.09 -11.42
N GLY A 114 -0.66 1.00 -10.71
CA GLY A 114 0.32 1.02 -9.62
C GLY A 114 -0.18 0.26 -8.41
N ALA A 115 -1.17 0.85 -7.73
CA ALA A 115 -1.85 0.21 -6.61
C ALA A 115 -3.34 0.09 -6.94
N HIS A 116 -3.90 -1.08 -6.68
CA HIS A 116 -5.35 -1.31 -6.63
C HIS A 116 -5.69 -1.67 -5.19
N ILE A 117 -6.56 -0.88 -4.56
CA ILE A 117 -6.84 -0.98 -3.13
C ILE A 117 -8.35 -1.01 -2.94
N ASP A 118 -8.87 -2.15 -2.54
CA ASP A 118 -10.30 -2.37 -2.35
C ASP A 118 -10.59 -2.87 -0.93
N ALA A 119 -11.63 -2.31 -0.33
CA ALA A 119 -12.30 -2.93 0.80
C ALA A 119 -13.46 -3.78 0.27
N TYR A 120 -13.20 -5.05 -0.06
CA TYR A 120 -14.22 -5.95 -0.59
C TYR A 120 -14.88 -6.77 0.52
N LEU A 121 -16.10 -6.39 0.89
CA LEU A 121 -16.93 -7.13 1.83
C LEU A 121 -17.60 -8.31 1.12
N LYS A 122 -17.42 -9.52 1.66
CA LYS A 122 -18.05 -10.76 1.18
C LYS A 122 -18.87 -11.40 2.29
N GLY A 123 -20.00 -12.00 1.92
CA GLY A 123 -20.88 -12.70 2.85
C GLY A 123 -22.34 -12.33 2.60
N THR A 124 -23.26 -13.09 3.19
CA THR A 124 -24.71 -12.85 3.11
C THR A 124 -25.32 -12.41 4.44
N THR A 125 -24.54 -12.41 5.52
CA THR A 125 -24.96 -12.07 6.89
C THR A 125 -23.81 -11.41 7.66
N GLY A 126 -24.13 -10.66 8.72
CA GLY A 126 -23.18 -10.00 9.61
C GLY A 126 -22.99 -8.52 9.29
N ASP A 127 -23.38 -7.66 10.24
CA ASP A 127 -23.21 -6.20 10.12
C ASP A 127 -21.79 -5.79 10.53
N ILE A 128 -21.27 -4.73 9.89
CA ILE A 128 -20.01 -4.10 10.28
C ILE A 128 -20.34 -2.96 11.26
N GLY A 129 -20.01 -3.15 12.54
CA GLY A 129 -20.23 -2.15 13.59
C GLY A 129 -19.19 -1.02 13.64
N GLY A 130 -18.39 -0.85 12.58
CA GLY A 130 -17.31 0.13 12.49
C GLY A 130 -17.11 0.64 11.08
N ASP A 131 -15.97 1.28 10.82
CA ASP A 131 -15.71 1.93 9.53
C ASP A 131 -15.19 0.96 8.47
N VAL A 132 -15.60 1.18 7.22
CA VAL A 132 -15.06 0.51 6.03
C VAL A 132 -14.26 1.53 5.23
N ARG A 133 -12.94 1.32 5.11
CA ARG A 133 -12.03 2.24 4.42
C ARG A 133 -11.17 1.46 3.42
N GLY A 134 -11.12 1.92 2.17
CA GLY A 134 -10.20 1.37 1.17
C GLY A 134 -8.76 1.80 1.46
N ALA A 135 -8.52 3.11 1.60
CA ALA A 135 -7.23 3.67 1.95
C ALA A 135 -7.36 4.67 3.10
N GLN A 136 -6.38 4.66 4.01
CA GLN A 136 -6.24 5.62 5.10
C GLN A 136 -4.79 6.13 5.12
N ILE A 137 -4.62 7.45 5.08
CA ILE A 137 -3.32 8.11 5.08
C ILE A 137 -3.26 9.03 6.29
N GLU A 138 -2.22 8.85 7.10
CA GLU A 138 -2.00 9.64 8.31
C GLU A 138 -0.55 10.11 8.36
N LEU A 139 -0.37 11.38 8.73
CA LEU A 139 0.93 11.98 9.00
C LEU A 139 0.99 12.28 10.49
N VAL A 140 1.81 11.53 11.21
CA VAL A 140 1.91 11.59 12.67
C VAL A 140 3.34 11.82 13.12
N THR A 141 3.51 12.61 14.17
CA THR A 141 4.75 12.74 14.93
C THR A 141 4.47 12.36 16.37
N ASP A 142 5.47 11.82 17.05
CA ASP A 142 5.43 11.66 18.50
C ASP A 142 5.36 13.04 19.19
N ASP A 143 4.65 13.14 20.30
CA ASP A 143 4.45 14.40 21.04
C ASP A 143 5.69 14.80 21.86
N ALA A 144 6.67 13.90 21.96
CA ALA A 144 7.86 14.06 22.78
C ALA A 144 8.94 15.02 22.21
N GLY A 145 8.77 15.61 21.02
CA GLY A 145 9.77 16.56 20.50
C GLY A 145 9.38 17.40 19.28
N ALA A 146 9.91 18.63 19.21
CA ALA A 146 9.76 19.51 18.06
C ALA A 146 10.74 19.13 16.94
N ARG A 147 10.22 18.79 15.76
CA ARG A 147 11.02 18.54 14.54
C ARG A 147 10.85 19.71 13.59
N THR A 148 11.96 20.31 13.15
CA THR A 148 11.95 21.26 12.03
C THR A 148 12.00 20.50 10.72
N ILE A 149 10.97 20.61 9.89
CA ILE A 149 10.91 20.04 8.55
C ILE A 149 11.06 21.19 7.56
N THR A 150 12.11 21.17 6.75
CA THR A 150 12.42 22.25 5.77
C THR A 150 11.77 22.04 4.41
N GLY A 151 11.30 20.82 4.11
CA GLY A 151 10.55 20.47 2.91
C GLY A 151 9.04 20.41 3.14
N ASP A 152 8.29 20.01 2.12
CA ASP A 152 6.84 19.87 2.19
C ASP A 152 6.42 18.67 3.05
N VAL A 153 5.45 18.88 3.95
CA VAL A 153 4.74 17.81 4.65
C VAL A 153 3.45 17.53 3.88
N THR A 154 3.45 16.45 3.09
CA THR A 154 2.37 16.14 2.14
C THR A 154 1.83 14.73 2.36
N GLY A 155 0.52 14.58 2.57
CA GLY A 155 -0.11 13.27 2.69
C GLY A 155 -0.27 12.56 1.33
N LEU A 156 -0.83 13.27 0.35
CA LEU A 156 -0.96 12.80 -1.04
C LEU A 156 -0.38 13.83 -2.01
N ARG A 157 0.50 13.37 -2.90
CA ARG A 157 1.11 14.21 -3.94
C ARG A 157 0.80 13.64 -5.32
N PHE A 158 0.18 14.44 -6.15
CA PHE A 158 -0.05 14.14 -7.56
C PHE A 158 0.94 14.92 -8.42
N ARG A 159 1.72 14.22 -9.24
CA ARG A 159 2.63 14.84 -10.21
C ARG A 159 2.50 14.10 -11.54
N SER A 160 2.32 14.86 -12.61
CA SER A 160 2.45 14.34 -13.96
C SER A 160 3.83 14.63 -14.52
N ALA A 161 4.47 13.61 -15.07
CA ALA A 161 5.58 13.71 -16.02
C ALA A 161 5.26 12.84 -17.24
N PHE A 162 4.02 12.93 -17.73
CA PHE A 162 3.51 12.09 -18.80
C PHE A 162 3.58 12.79 -20.15
N SER A 163 4.09 12.10 -21.16
CA SER A 163 4.20 12.59 -22.53
C SER A 163 3.68 11.53 -23.48
N ALA A 164 2.53 11.79 -24.10
CA ALA A 164 1.93 10.94 -25.14
C ALA A 164 1.57 11.79 -26.35
N THR A 165 1.67 11.21 -27.54
CA THR A 165 1.32 11.89 -28.81
C THR A 165 -0.18 12.14 -28.95
N GLY A 166 -1.01 11.38 -28.24
CA GLY A 166 -2.45 11.60 -28.14
C GLY A 166 -3.05 10.87 -26.95
N ILE A 167 -4.04 11.51 -26.32
CA ILE A 167 -4.89 10.91 -25.29
C ILE A 167 -6.33 11.07 -25.78
N THR A 168 -7.02 9.97 -26.05
CA THR A 168 -8.42 9.98 -26.51
C THR A 168 -9.42 10.02 -25.35
N GLY A 169 -8.99 9.61 -24.15
CA GLY A 169 -9.75 9.73 -22.90
C GLY A 169 -9.45 11.03 -22.14
N ASN A 170 -9.77 11.05 -20.84
CA ASN A 170 -9.53 12.19 -19.97
C ASN A 170 -8.15 12.12 -19.30
N PHE A 171 -7.47 13.26 -19.21
CA PHE A 171 -6.25 13.40 -18.41
C PHE A 171 -6.53 14.15 -17.11
N GLN A 172 -6.59 13.42 -16.00
CA GLN A 172 -7.05 13.93 -14.71
C GLN A 172 -6.22 13.36 -13.56
N ALA A 173 -6.00 14.17 -12.52
CA ALA A 173 -5.28 13.74 -11.32
C ALA A 173 -6.16 12.89 -10.39
N ILE A 174 -7.45 13.23 -10.30
CA ILE A 174 -8.45 12.53 -9.47
C ILE A 174 -9.73 12.38 -10.31
N LYS A 175 -10.27 11.17 -10.36
CA LYS A 175 -11.59 10.86 -10.93
C LYS A 175 -12.46 10.29 -9.82
N ILE A 176 -13.68 10.79 -9.68
CA ILE A 176 -14.66 10.28 -8.72
C ILE A 176 -15.91 9.91 -9.51
N GLU A 177 -16.40 8.69 -9.32
CA GLU A 177 -17.53 8.15 -10.06
C GLU A 177 -18.74 7.98 -9.13
N LYS A 178 -19.94 8.19 -9.67
CA LYS A 178 -21.18 7.93 -8.94
C LYS A 178 -21.35 6.43 -8.69
N PRO A 179 -22.09 6.03 -7.63
CA PRO A 179 -22.38 4.63 -7.36
C PRO A 179 -23.01 3.91 -8.55
N GLU A 180 -22.55 2.69 -8.81
CA GLU A 180 -23.12 1.82 -9.83
C GLU A 180 -24.49 1.28 -9.40
N THR A 181 -25.36 0.98 -10.37
CA THR A 181 -26.68 0.40 -10.09
C THR A 181 -26.53 -1.04 -9.62
N GLN A 182 -26.81 -1.28 -8.35
CA GLN A 182 -26.94 -2.60 -7.73
C GLN A 182 -28.10 -2.58 -6.73
N THR A 183 -28.51 -3.76 -6.24
CA THR A 183 -29.55 -3.85 -5.22
C THR A 183 -29.07 -3.11 -3.96
N ASN A 184 -29.86 -2.13 -3.51
CA ASN A 184 -29.57 -1.26 -2.36
C ASN A 184 -28.33 -0.34 -2.51
N SER A 185 -27.89 0.00 -3.73
CA SER A 185 -26.87 1.04 -3.91
C SER A 185 -27.29 2.34 -3.26
N GLN A 186 -26.41 2.90 -2.44
CA GLN A 186 -26.60 4.20 -1.78
C GLN A 186 -25.87 5.30 -2.56
N THR A 187 -26.35 6.54 -2.44
CA THR A 187 -25.64 7.72 -2.95
C THR A 187 -24.61 8.21 -1.95
N TYR A 188 -23.64 9.02 -2.42
CA TYR A 188 -22.78 9.74 -1.49
C TYR A 188 -23.56 10.85 -0.79
N ASP A 189 -23.41 10.96 0.53
CA ASP A 189 -23.86 12.14 1.28
C ASP A 189 -22.97 13.35 0.97
N SER A 190 -21.65 13.12 0.83
CA SER A 190 -20.67 14.12 0.43
C SER A 190 -19.50 13.49 -0.33
N VAL A 191 -18.83 14.29 -1.16
CA VAL A 191 -17.57 13.90 -1.83
C VAL A 191 -16.36 14.19 -0.93
N LEU A 192 -16.45 15.26 -0.14
CA LEU A 192 -15.43 15.67 0.83
C LEU A 192 -16.11 16.11 2.12
N THR A 193 -15.56 15.65 3.25
CA THR A 193 -15.97 16.11 4.58
C THR A 193 -14.75 16.71 5.27
N LEU A 194 -14.85 17.98 5.66
CA LEU A 194 -13.77 18.74 6.29
C LEU A 194 -14.10 18.95 7.77
N THR A 195 -13.28 18.41 8.67
CA THR A 195 -13.50 18.48 10.13
C THR A 195 -12.24 18.93 10.84
N SER A 196 -12.35 20.00 11.63
CA SER A 196 -11.27 20.56 12.44
C SER A 196 -11.81 21.73 13.23
N THR A 197 -11.20 22.00 14.39
CA THR A 197 -11.38 23.25 15.14
C THR A 197 -10.24 24.24 14.88
N ILE A 198 -9.25 23.87 14.07
CA ILE A 198 -8.10 24.72 13.73
C ILE A 198 -8.53 25.71 12.64
N PRO A 199 -8.35 27.02 12.84
CA PRO A 199 -8.83 28.02 11.90
C PRO A 199 -7.97 28.08 10.62
N LEU A 200 -8.45 28.84 9.62
CA LEU A 200 -7.73 29.31 8.41
C LEU A 200 -7.52 28.32 7.26
N VAL A 201 -7.99 27.07 7.36
CA VAL A 201 -7.88 26.09 6.27
C VAL A 201 -9.19 26.01 5.47
N TRP A 202 -10.32 26.00 6.16
CA TRP A 202 -11.66 26.26 5.63
C TRP A 202 -12.45 27.07 6.66
N ASN A 203 -13.52 27.73 6.23
CA ASN A 203 -14.43 28.47 7.12
C ASN A 203 -15.86 28.01 6.87
N ASP A 204 -16.58 27.78 7.97
CA ASP A 204 -17.96 27.30 8.03
C ASP A 204 -18.95 28.39 8.48
N ALA A 205 -18.50 29.56 8.92
CA ALA A 205 -19.35 30.60 9.50
C ALA A 205 -20.03 31.51 8.44
N PRO A 206 -21.37 31.42 8.26
CA PRO A 206 -22.14 32.40 7.50
C PRO A 206 -22.49 33.55 8.44
N GLY A 207 -21.95 34.76 8.20
CA GLY A 207 -22.45 35.98 8.86
C GLY A 207 -21.45 36.93 9.52
N THR A 208 -20.13 36.69 9.49
CA THR A 208 -19.13 37.60 10.10
C THR A 208 -18.13 38.26 9.14
N GLU A 209 -18.37 38.34 7.82
CA GLU A 209 -17.52 39.12 6.87
C GLU A 209 -18.31 39.48 5.56
N PRO A 210 -17.79 40.32 4.64
CA PRO A 210 -18.57 41.29 3.89
C PRO A 210 -19.31 40.69 2.68
N SER A 211 -20.65 40.69 2.74
CA SER A 211 -21.69 40.64 1.68
C SER A 211 -21.52 39.83 0.38
N THR A 212 -20.44 39.07 0.12
CA THR A 212 -20.25 38.40 -1.19
C THR A 212 -19.62 36.99 -1.18
N ALA A 213 -19.25 36.40 -0.04
CA ALA A 213 -18.90 34.96 0.00
C ALA A 213 -19.11 34.30 1.37
N ASP A 214 -20.15 33.49 1.49
CA ASP A 214 -20.40 32.61 2.63
C ASP A 214 -19.62 31.29 2.43
N GLY A 215 -18.78 30.89 3.39
CA GLY A 215 -18.00 29.63 3.35
C GLY A 215 -16.87 29.54 2.31
N TYR A 216 -15.71 28.96 2.67
CA TYR A 216 -14.61 28.77 1.71
C TYR A 216 -13.67 27.60 2.02
N ILE A 217 -12.97 27.11 0.99
CA ILE A 217 -11.75 26.29 1.08
C ILE A 217 -10.55 27.12 0.62
N LYS A 218 -9.52 27.22 1.46
CA LYS A 218 -8.27 27.89 1.08
C LYS A 218 -7.43 26.97 0.20
N VAL A 219 -6.91 27.51 -0.91
CA VAL A 219 -5.97 26.84 -1.80
C VAL A 219 -4.76 27.74 -2.07
N ILE A 220 -3.63 27.16 -2.43
CA ILE A 220 -2.42 27.92 -2.80
C ILE A 220 -2.22 27.85 -4.31
N VAL A 221 -2.19 29.01 -4.97
CA VAL A 221 -1.94 29.14 -6.42
C VAL A 221 -0.72 30.03 -6.61
N ASN A 222 0.35 29.47 -7.17
CA ASN A 222 1.62 30.17 -7.42
C ASN A 222 2.15 30.88 -6.14
N GLY A 223 2.17 30.16 -5.02
CA GLY A 223 2.63 30.68 -3.72
C GLY A 223 1.68 31.65 -3.02
N ASN A 224 0.53 31.97 -3.62
CA ASN A 224 -0.44 32.90 -3.05
C ASN A 224 -1.70 32.18 -2.59
N ALA A 225 -2.28 32.62 -1.48
CA ALA A 225 -3.58 32.14 -1.05
C ALA A 225 -4.69 32.56 -2.04
N ARG A 226 -5.57 31.62 -2.35
CA ARG A 226 -6.82 31.78 -3.08
C ARG A 226 -7.90 31.00 -2.33
N TYR A 227 -9.15 31.23 -2.69
CA TYR A 227 -10.29 30.62 -2.01
C TYR A 227 -11.28 30.08 -3.02
N ILE A 228 -11.70 28.84 -2.82
CA ILE A 228 -12.84 28.25 -3.51
C ILE A 228 -14.05 28.53 -2.62
N GLN A 229 -15.00 29.31 -3.11
CA GLN A 229 -16.22 29.63 -2.38
C GLN A 229 -17.11 28.39 -2.21
N LEU A 230 -17.70 28.23 -1.03
CA LEU A 230 -18.61 27.14 -0.69
C LEU A 230 -20.05 27.66 -0.66
N TYR A 231 -20.75 27.60 -1.80
CA TYR A 231 -22.10 28.15 -2.00
C TYR A 231 -22.20 29.69 -1.84
N SER A 232 -23.27 30.28 -2.39
CA SER A 232 -23.67 31.68 -2.23
C SER A 232 -25.16 31.73 -1.91
#